data_AF-A0A522FJ17-F1
#
_entry.id   AF-A0A522FJ17-F1
#
_cell.length_a   1.000
_cell.length_b   1.000
_cell.length_c   1.000
_cell.angle_alpha   90.00
_cell.angle_beta   90.00
_cell.angle_gamma   90.00
#
_symmetry.space_group_name_H-M   'P 1'
#
loop_
_entity.id
_entity.type
_entity.pdbx_description
1 polymer ?
#
loop_
_entity_poly.entity_id
_entity_poly.type
_entity_poly.pdbx_seq_one_letter_code
_entity_poly.pdbx_strand_id
1 'polypeptide(L)'
;MKKMTFILALCLLIISCNSIKKADQVYRYYMGKKDNYDIWIVDGNQVRLKIFSSFLYGGNEQRYPFNPKGEIWIDNAISCEEYYLTLAHELNERHLMAKFGWKYITAHDSSLSLEQTIRHSNEEICRSHEATITKVVATGYDNIKEIKSLPDSIRLQNIYRIPMGSREGIDIWIVDGYMIRKNVYPDFGFSGNDLSYHFIPPKEIWIDGQVSCEETEYSIMTELKERTLIDAGKSYDDAYSDAIDITLKQRQIMEKLTKSHFKIAIPDSITRYAGTIDPDEK
;
A
#
# COMPACT_ATOMS: atom_id res chain seq x y z
N MET A 1 -77.50 30.90 -6.19
CA MET A 1 -76.43 30.80 -7.22
C MET A 1 -75.44 31.93 -7.04
N LYS A 2 -74.32 31.71 -6.33
CA LYS A 2 -73.11 32.54 -6.40
C LYS A 2 -71.93 31.58 -6.44
N LYS A 3 -71.26 31.50 -7.60
CA LYS A 3 -70.05 30.70 -7.78
C LYS A 3 -68.88 31.47 -7.18
N MET A 4 -68.20 30.84 -6.23
CA MET A 4 -66.96 31.31 -5.63
C MET A 4 -65.82 30.58 -6.35
N THR A 5 -65.08 31.28 -7.19
CA THR A 5 -63.90 30.74 -7.89
C THR A 5 -62.67 31.05 -7.04
N PHE A 6 -62.17 30.05 -6.31
CA PHE A 6 -60.87 30.11 -5.64
C PHE A 6 -59.81 29.65 -6.66
N ILE A 7 -58.95 30.55 -7.11
CA ILE A 7 -57.77 30.21 -7.91
C ILE A 7 -56.68 29.81 -6.91
N LEU A 8 -56.37 28.52 -6.86
CA LEU A 8 -55.26 27.98 -6.08
C LEU A 8 -53.96 28.22 -6.88
N ALA A 9 -53.15 29.19 -6.45
CA ALA A 9 -51.81 29.36 -7.00
C ALA A 9 -50.90 28.26 -6.44
N LEU A 10 -50.57 27.28 -7.27
CA LEU A 10 -49.60 26.23 -6.96
C LEU A 10 -48.18 26.82 -7.09
N CYS A 11 -47.60 27.28 -5.98
CA CYS A 11 -46.18 27.60 -5.93
C CYS A 11 -45.38 26.30 -6.06
N LEU A 12 -44.90 26.01 -7.27
CA LEU A 12 -43.86 25.01 -7.51
C LEU A 12 -42.54 25.53 -6.91
N LEU A 13 -42.23 25.08 -5.70
CA LEU A 13 -40.88 25.11 -5.16
C LEU A 13 -40.01 24.17 -6.00
N ILE A 14 -39.29 24.73 -6.97
CA ILE A 14 -38.17 24.05 -7.62
C ILE A 14 -37.07 23.96 -6.56
N ILE A 15 -37.03 22.86 -5.82
CA ILE A 15 -35.84 22.49 -5.06
C ILE A 15 -34.76 22.23 -6.12
N SER A 16 -33.80 23.16 -6.21
CA SER A 16 -32.56 22.93 -6.94
C SER A 16 -31.90 21.69 -6.35
N CYS A 17 -32.01 20.55 -7.02
CA CYS A 17 -31.11 19.43 -6.81
C CYS A 17 -29.71 19.93 -7.18
N ASN A 18 -28.98 20.46 -6.21
CA ASN A 18 -27.55 20.68 -6.36
C ASN A 18 -26.96 19.32 -6.72
N SER A 19 -26.43 19.20 -7.94
CA SER A 19 -25.70 18.02 -8.33
C SER A 19 -24.53 17.85 -7.37
N ILE A 20 -24.55 16.76 -6.60
CA ILE A 20 -23.45 16.42 -5.68
C ILE A 20 -22.19 16.32 -6.55
N LYS A 21 -21.22 17.20 -6.30
CA LYS A 21 -19.93 17.15 -7.00
C LYS A 21 -19.27 15.82 -6.69
N LYS A 22 -18.67 15.19 -7.70
CA LYS A 22 -17.99 13.90 -7.55
C LYS A 22 -16.53 14.00 -7.95
N ALA A 23 -15.66 13.38 -7.18
CA ALA A 23 -14.26 13.18 -7.50
C ALA A 23 -14.08 11.84 -8.25
N ASP A 24 -13.31 11.88 -9.33
CA ASP A 24 -12.85 10.73 -10.08
C ASP A 24 -11.34 10.53 -9.94
N GLN A 25 -10.86 9.37 -10.43
CA GLN A 25 -9.44 9.01 -10.45
C GLN A 25 -8.80 8.93 -9.05
N VAL A 26 -9.61 8.61 -8.04
CA VAL A 26 -9.14 8.42 -6.66
C VAL A 26 -8.48 7.05 -6.49
N TYR A 27 -9.01 6.00 -7.10
CA TYR A 27 -8.52 4.63 -6.89
C TYR A 27 -7.34 4.30 -7.81
N ARG A 28 -6.33 3.65 -7.24
CA ARG A 28 -5.09 3.26 -7.93
C ARG A 28 -4.94 1.75 -8.03
N TYR A 29 -5.12 1.05 -6.90
CA TYR A 29 -4.92 -0.39 -6.82
C TYR A 29 -5.86 -1.03 -5.79
N TYR A 30 -6.43 -2.19 -6.12
CA TYR A 30 -7.22 -3.00 -5.19
C TYR A 30 -6.34 -4.09 -4.59
N MET A 31 -6.04 -4.00 -3.30
CA MET A 31 -5.17 -4.94 -2.57
C MET A 31 -5.90 -6.22 -2.15
N GLY A 32 -7.21 -6.29 -2.35
CA GLY A 32 -8.04 -7.40 -1.89
C GLY A 32 -8.77 -7.07 -0.60
N LYS A 33 -9.21 -8.12 0.10
CA LYS A 33 -10.08 -7.99 1.29
C LYS A 33 -9.35 -8.39 2.56
N LYS A 34 -9.44 -7.58 3.61
CA LYS A 34 -8.92 -7.87 4.96
C LYS A 34 -9.96 -7.53 6.02
N ASP A 35 -10.22 -8.44 6.95
CA ASP A 35 -11.23 -8.29 8.02
C ASP A 35 -12.63 -7.87 7.54
N ASN A 36 -13.00 -8.31 6.33
CA ASN A 36 -14.20 -7.94 5.59
C ASN A 36 -14.24 -6.54 4.98
N TYR A 37 -13.11 -5.83 4.92
CA TYR A 37 -12.95 -4.54 4.26
C TYR A 37 -12.19 -4.67 2.95
N ASP A 38 -12.66 -3.97 1.94
CA ASP A 38 -11.98 -3.81 0.66
C ASP A 38 -10.83 -2.82 0.85
N ILE A 39 -9.60 -3.25 0.58
CA ILE A 39 -8.40 -2.44 0.78
C ILE A 39 -8.01 -1.80 -0.54
N TRP A 40 -8.01 -0.48 -0.56
CA TRP A 40 -7.69 0.31 -1.74
C TRP A 40 -6.46 1.18 -1.53
N ILE A 41 -5.50 1.08 -2.44
CA ILE A 41 -4.53 2.15 -2.64
C ILE A 41 -5.22 3.26 -3.42
N VAL A 42 -5.13 4.48 -2.92
CA VAL A 42 -5.74 5.67 -3.51
C VAL A 42 -4.69 6.72 -3.84
N ASP A 43 -4.97 7.54 -4.84
CA ASP A 43 -4.19 8.72 -5.18
C ASP A 43 -4.44 9.80 -4.12
N GLY A 44 -3.60 9.81 -3.09
CA GLY A 44 -3.75 10.75 -1.98
C GLY A 44 -3.65 12.21 -2.45
N ASN A 45 -2.93 12.48 -3.53
CA ASN A 45 -2.88 13.82 -4.12
C ASN A 45 -4.24 14.22 -4.71
N GLN A 46 -4.93 13.32 -5.41
CA GLN A 46 -6.30 13.59 -5.88
C GLN A 46 -7.27 13.76 -4.72
N VAL A 47 -7.14 12.97 -3.64
CA VAL A 47 -7.95 13.14 -2.44
C VAL A 47 -7.72 14.52 -1.84
N ARG A 48 -6.46 14.94 -1.65
CA ARG A 48 -6.12 16.26 -1.10
C ARG A 48 -6.62 17.43 -1.95
N LEU A 49 -6.44 17.35 -3.26
CA LEU A 49 -6.81 18.43 -4.19
C LEU A 49 -8.34 18.56 -4.38
N LYS A 50 -9.07 17.43 -4.45
CA LYS A 50 -10.48 17.42 -4.82
C LYS A 50 -11.44 17.25 -3.65
N ILE A 51 -11.03 16.58 -2.57
CA ILE A 51 -11.92 16.14 -1.49
C ILE A 51 -11.54 16.79 -0.16
N PHE A 52 -10.35 16.52 0.34
CA PHE A 52 -9.94 16.90 1.70
C PHE A 52 -8.41 17.07 1.81
N SER A 53 -7.98 18.33 1.92
CA SER A 53 -6.57 18.74 1.86
C SER A 53 -5.67 18.16 2.95
N SER A 54 -6.23 17.74 4.09
CA SER A 54 -5.46 17.18 5.21
C SER A 54 -5.44 15.66 5.24
N PHE A 55 -5.88 14.98 4.17
CA PHE A 55 -5.75 13.53 4.04
C PHE A 55 -4.26 13.13 3.99
N LEU A 56 -3.85 12.23 4.88
CA LEU A 56 -2.46 11.79 5.04
C LEU A 56 -2.43 10.29 5.34
N TYR A 57 -1.58 9.56 4.62
CA TYR A 57 -1.26 8.13 4.79
C TYR A 57 -2.40 7.14 4.58
N GLY A 58 -3.54 7.29 5.26
CA GLY A 58 -4.63 6.33 5.23
C GLY A 58 -5.96 6.96 5.64
N GLY A 59 -7.02 6.16 5.55
CA GLY A 59 -8.33 6.58 6.04
C GLY A 59 -9.38 5.49 6.05
N ASN A 60 -10.34 5.68 6.96
CA ASN A 60 -11.49 4.81 7.17
C ASN A 60 -12.77 5.65 7.36
N GLU A 61 -13.95 5.01 7.25
CA GLU A 61 -15.23 5.74 7.28
C GLU A 61 -15.62 6.30 8.65
N GLN A 62 -14.98 5.84 9.74
CA GLN A 62 -15.23 6.39 11.08
C GLN A 62 -14.54 7.74 11.25
N ARG A 63 -13.36 7.93 10.63
CA ARG A 63 -12.62 9.19 10.62
C ARG A 63 -13.07 10.13 9.50
N TYR A 64 -13.26 9.59 8.29
CA TYR A 64 -13.58 10.38 7.11
C TYR A 64 -14.93 9.97 6.51
N PRO A 65 -15.97 10.82 6.60
CA PRO A 65 -17.30 10.51 6.04
C PRO A 65 -17.34 10.28 4.53
N PHE A 66 -16.33 10.77 3.81
CA PHE A 66 -16.20 10.55 2.37
C PHE A 66 -15.56 9.20 2.04
N ASN A 67 -14.90 8.54 3.00
CA ASN A 67 -14.44 7.16 2.82
C ASN A 67 -15.67 6.25 2.72
N PRO A 68 -15.78 5.46 1.64
CA PRO A 68 -16.92 4.57 1.48
C PRO A 68 -17.00 3.51 2.58
N LYS A 69 -18.22 3.18 2.99
CA LYS A 69 -18.44 2.10 3.95
C LYS A 69 -17.93 0.78 3.39
N GLY A 70 -17.15 0.07 4.20
CA GLY A 70 -16.58 -1.20 3.79
C GLY A 70 -15.21 -1.09 3.11
N GLU A 71 -14.68 0.13 2.95
CA GLU A 71 -13.35 0.35 2.38
C GLU A 71 -12.37 0.92 3.42
N ILE A 72 -11.11 0.49 3.31
CA ILE A 72 -9.96 1.15 3.93
C ILE A 72 -9.09 1.71 2.81
N TRP A 73 -8.73 2.98 2.93
CA TRP A 73 -7.87 3.65 1.95
C TRP A 73 -6.46 3.79 2.48
N ILE A 74 -5.49 3.64 1.58
CA ILE A 74 -4.07 3.87 1.83
C ILE A 74 -3.54 4.79 0.72
N ASP A 75 -2.85 5.85 1.09
CA ASP A 75 -2.24 6.81 0.17
C ASP A 75 -1.10 6.14 -0.62
N ASN A 76 -1.16 6.18 -1.94
CA ASN A 76 -0.13 5.62 -2.82
C ASN A 76 1.26 6.24 -2.63
N ALA A 77 1.35 7.41 -2.00
CA ALA A 77 2.62 8.08 -1.75
C ALA A 77 3.43 7.45 -0.60
N ILE A 78 2.85 6.56 0.21
CA ILE A 78 3.62 5.87 1.26
C ILE A 78 4.44 4.72 0.68
N SER A 79 5.54 4.40 1.36
CA SER A 79 6.38 3.29 0.98
C SER A 79 5.76 1.94 1.37
N CYS A 80 6.22 0.86 0.74
CA CYS A 80 5.76 -0.49 1.04
C CYS A 80 6.12 -0.91 2.47
N GLU A 81 7.21 -0.37 3.03
CA GLU A 81 7.59 -0.54 4.43
C GLU A 81 6.51 0.03 5.38
N GLU A 82 5.93 1.18 5.05
CA GLU A 82 4.89 1.82 5.88
C GLU A 82 3.47 1.31 5.61
N TYR A 83 3.25 0.60 4.49
CA TYR A 83 1.92 0.12 4.07
C TYR A 83 1.21 -0.72 5.13
N TYR A 84 1.87 -1.77 5.63
CA TYR A 84 1.23 -2.72 6.55
C TYR A 84 0.93 -2.11 7.91
N LEU A 85 1.77 -1.15 8.32
CA LEU A 85 1.62 -0.42 9.58
C LEU A 85 0.45 0.54 9.48
N THR A 86 0.39 1.33 8.41
CA THR A 86 -0.77 2.19 8.11
C THR A 86 -2.05 1.36 8.00
N LEU A 87 -2.03 0.22 7.33
CA LEU A 87 -3.21 -0.65 7.22
C LEU A 87 -3.65 -1.21 8.58
N ALA A 88 -2.72 -1.64 9.43
CA ALA A 88 -3.03 -2.11 10.77
C ALA A 88 -3.61 -0.98 11.63
N HIS A 89 -3.04 0.23 11.51
CA HIS A 89 -3.54 1.44 12.17
C HIS A 89 -4.99 1.72 11.80
N GLU A 90 -5.28 1.82 10.50
CA GLU A 90 -6.62 2.15 10.00
C GLU A 90 -7.66 1.10 10.41
N LEU A 91 -7.32 -0.19 10.33
CA LEU A 91 -8.23 -1.27 10.73
C LEU A 91 -8.52 -1.23 12.24
N ASN A 92 -7.48 -1.04 13.06
CA ASN A 92 -7.62 -1.01 14.51
C ASN A 92 -8.36 0.25 14.99
N GLU A 93 -8.00 1.42 14.47
CA GLU A 93 -8.63 2.70 14.82
C GLU A 93 -10.14 2.62 14.52
N ARG A 94 -10.47 2.19 13.29
CA ARG A 94 -11.83 1.98 12.86
C ARG A 94 -12.57 0.97 13.74
N HIS A 95 -11.93 -0.16 14.06
CA HIS A 95 -12.54 -1.19 14.91
C HIS A 95 -12.90 -0.60 16.28
N LEU A 96 -11.97 0.14 16.90
CA LEU A 96 -12.15 0.76 18.21
C LEU A 96 -13.29 1.78 18.21
N MET A 97 -13.32 2.66 17.21
CA MET A 97 -14.38 3.66 17.04
C MET A 97 -15.73 3.01 16.76
N ALA A 98 -15.80 2.08 15.80
CA ALA A 98 -17.06 1.49 15.34
C ALA A 98 -17.68 0.50 16.33
N LYS A 99 -16.86 -0.29 17.04
CA LYS A 99 -17.34 -1.36 17.94
C LYS A 99 -17.47 -0.90 19.38
N PHE A 100 -16.56 -0.06 19.85
CA PHE A 100 -16.51 0.34 21.26
C PHE A 100 -16.86 1.82 21.47
N GLY A 101 -17.10 2.58 20.41
CA GLY A 101 -17.45 4.00 20.51
C GLY A 101 -16.31 4.87 21.04
N TRP A 102 -15.06 4.43 20.89
CA TRP A 102 -13.90 5.22 21.30
C TRP A 102 -13.85 6.53 20.52
N LYS A 103 -13.41 7.60 21.20
CA LYS A 103 -13.08 8.85 20.53
C LYS A 103 -11.88 8.63 19.60
N TYR A 104 -11.81 9.43 18.54
CA TYR A 104 -10.70 9.39 17.58
C TYR A 104 -9.32 9.40 18.26
N ILE A 105 -9.05 10.39 19.13
CA ILE A 105 -7.73 10.52 19.77
C ILE A 105 -7.31 9.25 20.54
N THR A 106 -8.23 8.63 21.28
CA THR A 106 -7.94 7.41 22.03
C THR A 106 -7.73 6.20 21.11
N ALA A 107 -8.51 6.08 20.05
CA ALA A 107 -8.35 5.02 19.05
C ALA A 107 -7.04 5.17 18.27
N HIS A 108 -6.71 6.40 17.88
CA HIS A 108 -5.48 6.77 17.18
C HIS A 108 -4.24 6.46 18.02
N ASP A 109 -4.20 6.90 19.28
CA ASP A 109 -3.08 6.61 20.19
C ASP A 109 -2.88 5.12 20.42
N SER A 110 -3.99 4.36 20.51
CA SER A 110 -3.91 2.90 20.60
C SER A 110 -3.38 2.26 19.31
N SER A 111 -3.73 2.80 18.15
CA SER A 111 -3.21 2.31 16.86
C SER A 111 -1.73 2.63 16.68
N LEU A 112 -1.25 3.80 17.12
CA LEU A 112 0.18 4.11 17.17
C LEU A 112 0.96 3.13 18.06
N SER A 113 0.39 2.75 19.21
CA SER A 113 1.00 1.74 20.08
C SER A 113 1.04 0.35 19.43
N LEU A 114 0.00 0.00 18.65
CA LEU A 114 -0.02 -1.22 17.85
C LEU A 114 1.07 -1.21 16.78
N GLU A 115 1.23 -0.12 16.03
CA GLU A 115 2.30 0.02 15.06
C GLU A 115 3.68 -0.16 15.69
N GLN A 116 3.93 0.49 16.82
CA GLN A 116 5.21 0.37 17.53
C GLN A 116 5.48 -1.09 17.94
N THR A 117 4.46 -1.82 18.38
CA THR A 117 4.56 -3.24 18.70
C THR A 117 4.94 -4.08 17.48
N ILE A 118 4.31 -3.80 16.32
CA ILE A 118 4.62 -4.49 15.07
C ILE A 118 6.07 -4.17 14.62
N ARG A 119 6.52 -2.92 14.73
CA ARG A 119 7.90 -2.53 14.38
C ARG A 119 8.94 -3.31 15.19
N HIS A 120 8.77 -3.40 16.51
CA HIS A 120 9.68 -4.19 17.36
C HIS A 120 9.64 -5.68 17.01
N SER A 121 8.44 -6.24 16.79
CA SER A 121 8.31 -7.65 16.40
C SER A 121 9.00 -7.94 15.07
N ASN A 122 8.86 -7.06 14.08
CA ASN A 122 9.53 -7.20 12.79
C ASN A 122 11.05 -7.12 12.96
N GLU A 123 11.56 -6.18 13.75
CA GLU A 123 12.98 -6.07 14.04
C GLU A 123 13.56 -7.36 14.65
N GLU A 124 12.87 -7.97 15.62
CA GLU A 124 13.29 -9.23 16.23
C GLU A 124 13.31 -10.39 15.22
N ILE A 125 12.27 -10.51 14.38
CA ILE A 125 12.19 -11.53 13.33
C ILE A 125 13.33 -11.34 12.32
N CYS A 126 13.52 -10.11 11.83
CA CYS A 126 14.54 -9.78 10.85
C CYS A 126 15.96 -10.04 11.37
N ARG A 127 16.27 -9.62 12.60
CA ARG A 127 17.57 -9.89 13.23
C ARG A 127 17.81 -11.39 13.42
N SER A 128 16.78 -12.12 13.83
CA SER A 128 16.87 -13.57 14.03
C SER A 128 17.12 -14.30 12.71
N HIS A 129 16.37 -13.93 11.66
CA HIS A 129 16.55 -14.47 10.32
C HIS A 129 17.95 -14.16 9.77
N GLU A 130 18.39 -12.90 9.83
CA GLU A 130 19.70 -12.49 9.31
C GLU A 130 20.87 -13.21 10.03
N ALA A 131 20.73 -13.51 11.32
CA ALA A 131 21.71 -14.27 12.08
C ALA A 131 21.84 -15.74 11.62
N THR A 132 20.80 -16.31 11.00
CA THR A 132 20.84 -17.68 10.44
C THR A 132 21.53 -17.75 9.08
N ILE A 133 21.64 -16.62 8.38
CA ILE A 133 22.18 -16.57 7.01
C ILE A 133 23.69 -16.80 7.04
N THR A 134 24.13 -17.77 6.23
CA THR A 134 25.56 -18.00 5.96
C THR A 134 26.14 -16.87 5.12
N LYS A 135 27.46 -16.84 4.93
CA LYS A 135 28.04 -15.84 4.03
C LYS A 135 27.51 -16.02 2.60
N VAL A 136 27.25 -14.90 1.93
CA VAL A 136 26.73 -14.84 0.56
C VAL A 136 27.75 -14.18 -0.38
N VAL A 137 27.56 -14.33 -1.69
CA VAL A 137 28.45 -13.76 -2.71
C VAL A 137 27.82 -12.49 -3.29
N ALA A 138 28.53 -11.36 -3.25
CA ALA A 138 28.03 -10.06 -3.68
C ALA A 138 28.12 -9.86 -5.20
N THR A 139 27.41 -10.69 -5.97
CA THR A 139 27.35 -10.65 -7.43
C THR A 139 25.93 -10.75 -7.95
N GLY A 140 25.64 -10.19 -9.11
CA GLY A 140 24.44 -10.49 -9.88
C GLY A 140 24.56 -11.80 -10.67
N TYR A 141 23.54 -12.06 -11.50
CA TYR A 141 23.46 -13.18 -12.45
C TYR A 141 24.71 -13.33 -13.35
N ASP A 142 25.32 -12.22 -13.75
CA ASP A 142 26.51 -12.17 -14.59
C ASP A 142 27.81 -12.56 -13.85
N ASN A 143 27.72 -12.85 -12.54
CA ASN A 143 28.83 -13.15 -11.63
C ASN A 143 29.84 -11.99 -11.49
N ILE A 144 29.45 -10.75 -11.82
CA ILE A 144 30.30 -9.58 -11.68
C ILE A 144 30.18 -9.03 -10.26
N LYS A 145 31.34 -8.79 -9.63
CA LYS A 145 31.44 -8.09 -8.34
C LYS A 145 31.61 -6.60 -8.59
N GLU A 146 30.60 -5.80 -8.26
CA GLU A 146 30.62 -4.35 -8.50
C GLU A 146 31.51 -3.60 -7.52
N ILE A 147 31.49 -3.98 -6.24
CA ILE A 147 32.40 -3.41 -5.23
C ILE A 147 33.67 -4.27 -5.17
N LYS A 148 34.69 -3.85 -5.93
CA LYS A 148 35.96 -4.59 -6.05
C LYS A 148 36.65 -4.89 -4.72
N SER A 149 36.50 -3.99 -3.74
CA SER A 149 37.11 -4.11 -2.41
C SER A 149 36.40 -5.10 -1.47
N LEU A 150 35.18 -5.55 -1.80
CA LEU A 150 34.51 -6.55 -0.98
C LEU A 150 35.24 -7.90 -1.03
N PRO A 151 35.27 -8.64 0.09
CA PRO A 151 35.74 -10.02 0.08
C PRO A 151 34.83 -10.90 -0.79
N ASP A 152 35.30 -12.09 -1.16
CA ASP A 152 34.56 -13.01 -2.04
C ASP A 152 33.25 -13.51 -1.43
N SER A 153 33.13 -13.45 -0.10
CA SER A 153 31.87 -13.70 0.59
C SER A 153 31.70 -12.75 1.78
N ILE A 154 30.48 -12.26 1.95
CA ILE A 154 30.11 -11.27 2.97
C ILE A 154 29.03 -11.83 3.90
N ARG A 155 28.93 -11.27 5.11
CA ARG A 155 27.73 -11.43 5.93
C ARG A 155 26.80 -10.25 5.66
N LEU A 156 25.52 -10.53 5.43
CA LEU A 156 24.49 -9.49 5.41
C LEU A 156 24.39 -8.84 6.79
N GLN A 157 24.16 -7.53 6.82
CA GLN A 157 24.07 -6.74 8.04
C GLN A 157 23.02 -5.63 7.90
N ASN A 158 21.99 -5.69 8.73
CA ASN A 158 20.90 -4.73 8.81
C ASN A 158 20.16 -4.52 7.48
N ILE A 159 19.90 -5.61 6.75
CA ILE A 159 19.24 -5.58 5.45
C ILE A 159 17.72 -5.77 5.58
N TYR A 160 17.27 -6.72 6.39
CA TYR A 160 15.85 -7.07 6.47
C TYR A 160 15.05 -6.02 7.27
N ARG A 161 13.81 -5.76 6.83
CA ARG A 161 12.89 -4.80 7.47
C ARG A 161 11.54 -5.42 7.82
N ILE A 162 10.88 -6.11 6.89
CA ILE A 162 9.55 -6.70 7.13
C ILE A 162 9.43 -8.09 6.49
N PRO A 163 9.03 -9.13 7.25
CA PRO A 163 8.61 -10.42 6.69
C PRO A 163 7.21 -10.29 6.06
N MET A 164 7.11 -10.52 4.75
CA MET A 164 5.82 -10.44 4.02
C MET A 164 5.09 -11.79 3.95
N GLY A 165 5.74 -12.85 4.43
CA GLY A 165 5.29 -14.24 4.31
C GLY A 165 5.81 -14.91 3.04
N SER A 166 5.25 -16.07 2.71
CA SER A 166 5.73 -16.89 1.60
C SER A 166 4.65 -17.05 0.52
N ARG A 167 5.06 -17.04 -0.76
CA ARG A 167 4.21 -17.35 -1.92
C ARG A 167 4.91 -18.39 -2.76
N GLU A 168 4.19 -19.46 -3.11
CA GLU A 168 4.75 -20.56 -3.93
C GLU A 168 6.03 -21.18 -3.34
N GLY A 169 6.16 -21.16 -2.01
CA GLY A 169 7.33 -21.66 -1.29
C GLY A 169 8.56 -20.74 -1.34
N ILE A 170 8.37 -19.48 -1.77
CA ILE A 170 9.38 -18.42 -1.80
C ILE A 170 9.05 -17.39 -0.73
N ASP A 171 10.01 -17.09 0.14
CA ASP A 171 9.86 -16.10 1.21
C ASP A 171 10.04 -14.70 0.63
N ILE A 172 9.16 -13.78 1.00
CA ILE A 172 9.18 -12.41 0.52
C ILE A 172 9.54 -11.48 1.68
N TRP A 173 10.49 -10.60 1.43
CA TRP A 173 11.02 -9.66 2.41
C TRP A 173 11.00 -8.25 1.84
N ILE A 174 10.56 -7.30 2.68
CA ILE A 174 10.93 -5.90 2.48
C ILE A 174 12.32 -5.71 3.09
N VAL A 175 13.21 -5.07 2.33
CA VAL A 175 14.61 -4.87 2.68
C VAL A 175 15.03 -3.41 2.54
N ASP A 176 16.13 -3.06 3.18
CA ASP A 176 16.77 -1.76 3.05
C ASP A 176 17.64 -1.72 1.78
N GLY A 177 17.03 -1.28 0.68
CA GLY A 177 17.73 -1.13 -0.60
C GLY A 177 18.89 -0.13 -0.54
N TYR A 178 18.82 0.88 0.33
CA TYR A 178 19.95 1.81 0.52
C TYR A 178 21.17 1.08 1.09
N MET A 179 20.97 0.24 2.11
CA MET A 179 22.06 -0.54 2.70
C MET A 179 22.64 -1.57 1.72
N ILE A 180 21.82 -2.16 0.85
CA ILE A 180 22.27 -3.05 -0.21
C ILE A 180 23.14 -2.28 -1.22
N ARG A 181 22.62 -1.19 -1.80
CA ARG A 181 23.37 -0.40 -2.78
C ARG A 181 24.65 0.19 -2.23
N LYS A 182 24.65 0.56 -0.94
CA LYS A 182 25.82 1.12 -0.27
C LYS A 182 26.92 0.09 0.01
N ASN A 183 26.54 -1.11 0.47
CA ASN A 183 27.50 -2.04 1.09
C ASN A 183 27.63 -3.39 0.37
N VAL A 184 26.72 -3.74 -0.54
CA VAL A 184 26.64 -5.06 -1.17
C VAL A 184 26.75 -4.94 -2.68
N TYR A 185 25.80 -4.25 -3.32
CA TYR A 185 25.65 -4.24 -4.77
C TYR A 185 25.02 -2.92 -5.26
N PRO A 186 25.83 -1.95 -5.73
CA PRO A 186 25.37 -0.62 -6.13
C PRO A 186 24.25 -0.59 -7.18
N ASP A 187 24.22 -1.53 -8.11
CA ASP A 187 23.17 -1.66 -9.12
C ASP A 187 21.96 -2.51 -8.67
N PHE A 188 21.81 -2.73 -7.36
CA PHE A 188 20.58 -3.35 -6.85
C PHE A 188 19.40 -2.40 -7.09
N GLY A 189 18.45 -2.87 -7.89
CA GLY A 189 17.25 -2.13 -8.25
C GLY A 189 16.26 -1.97 -7.09
N PHE A 190 14.98 -1.99 -7.43
CA PHE A 190 13.88 -1.86 -6.47
C PHE A 190 13.29 -3.20 -6.00
N SER A 191 13.73 -4.30 -6.61
CA SER A 191 13.41 -5.66 -6.21
C SER A 191 14.45 -6.63 -6.78
N GLY A 192 14.44 -7.87 -6.30
CA GLY A 192 15.26 -8.94 -6.85
C GLY A 192 14.94 -10.29 -6.22
N ASN A 193 15.45 -11.36 -6.83
CA ASN A 193 15.34 -12.73 -6.34
C ASN A 193 16.71 -13.44 -6.30
N ASP A 194 16.77 -14.57 -5.61
CA ASP A 194 17.96 -15.41 -5.39
C ASP A 194 18.66 -15.92 -6.66
N LEU A 195 17.95 -16.00 -7.80
CA LEU A 195 18.53 -16.43 -9.08
C LEU A 195 19.10 -15.26 -9.89
N SER A 196 18.59 -14.05 -9.66
CA SER A 196 19.05 -12.81 -10.30
C SER A 196 20.20 -12.16 -9.52
N TYR A 197 20.20 -12.30 -8.19
CA TYR A 197 21.23 -11.77 -7.29
C TYR A 197 21.72 -12.85 -6.32
N HIS A 198 22.98 -13.25 -6.44
CA HIS A 198 23.56 -14.33 -5.63
C HIS A 198 23.81 -13.96 -4.16
N PHE A 199 23.60 -12.68 -3.79
CA PHE A 199 23.62 -12.24 -2.39
C PHE A 199 22.26 -12.38 -1.69
N ILE A 200 21.19 -12.58 -2.45
CA ILE A 200 19.87 -12.89 -1.90
C ILE A 200 19.84 -14.38 -1.53
N PRO A 201 19.50 -14.75 -0.29
CA PRO A 201 19.51 -16.15 0.12
C PRO A 201 18.53 -17.00 -0.71
N PRO A 202 18.79 -18.32 -0.84
CA PRO A 202 17.95 -19.21 -1.63
C PRO A 202 16.48 -19.16 -1.22
N LYS A 203 15.60 -19.13 -2.22
CA LYS A 203 14.14 -19.03 -2.07
C LYS A 203 13.66 -17.74 -1.41
N GLU A 204 14.37 -16.64 -1.62
CA GLU A 204 13.92 -15.31 -1.22
C GLU A 204 13.68 -14.38 -2.40
N ILE A 205 12.69 -13.51 -2.21
CA ILE A 205 12.46 -12.30 -3.01
C ILE A 205 12.59 -11.10 -2.08
N TRP A 206 13.35 -10.12 -2.51
CA TRP A 206 13.57 -8.87 -1.80
C TRP A 206 12.89 -7.72 -2.55
N ILE A 207 12.14 -6.90 -1.81
CA ILE A 207 11.53 -5.66 -2.29
C ILE A 207 12.15 -4.50 -1.51
N ASP A 208 12.63 -3.48 -2.21
CA ASP A 208 13.16 -2.28 -1.57
C ASP A 208 12.04 -1.55 -0.80
N GLY A 209 12.26 -1.34 0.50
CA GLY A 209 11.31 -0.71 1.42
C GLY A 209 10.86 0.69 1.03
N GLN A 210 11.60 1.38 0.14
CA GLN A 210 11.27 2.72 -0.34
C GLN A 210 10.36 2.72 -1.58
N VAL A 211 10.07 1.56 -2.17
CA VAL A 211 9.10 1.45 -3.28
C VAL A 211 7.71 1.85 -2.78
N SER A 212 6.93 2.55 -3.59
CA SER A 212 5.53 2.88 -3.27
C SER A 212 4.73 1.61 -2.95
N CYS A 213 3.81 1.68 -2.00
CA CYS A 213 2.92 0.58 -1.67
C CYS A 213 2.07 0.10 -2.88
N GLU A 214 1.80 0.98 -3.86
CA GLU A 214 1.11 0.62 -5.11
C GLU A 214 1.91 -0.36 -5.96
N GLU A 215 3.23 -0.26 -5.92
CA GLU A 215 4.15 -0.97 -6.80
C GLU A 215 4.55 -2.34 -6.23
N THR A 216 4.31 -2.58 -4.94
CA THR A 216 4.77 -3.77 -4.21
C THR A 216 4.30 -5.08 -4.83
N GLU A 217 3.00 -5.20 -5.12
CA GLU A 217 2.43 -6.43 -5.70
C GLU A 217 2.89 -6.66 -7.14
N TYR A 218 3.10 -5.59 -7.91
CA TYR A 218 3.67 -5.68 -9.25
C TYR A 218 5.13 -6.17 -9.21
N SER A 219 5.93 -5.64 -8.29
CA SER A 219 7.31 -6.12 -8.08
C SER A 219 7.32 -7.59 -7.69
N ILE A 220 6.52 -8.00 -6.68
CA ILE A 220 6.43 -9.41 -6.27
C ILE A 220 6.02 -10.33 -7.43
N MET A 221 5.01 -9.94 -8.23
CA MET A 221 4.61 -10.71 -9.41
C MET A 221 5.72 -10.84 -10.45
N THR A 222 6.47 -9.76 -10.67
CA THR A 222 7.59 -9.73 -11.61
C THR A 222 8.69 -10.69 -11.14
N GLU A 223 9.11 -10.56 -9.88
CA GLU A 223 10.17 -11.40 -9.30
C GLU A 223 9.79 -12.89 -9.24
N LEU A 224 8.56 -13.22 -8.83
CA LEU A 224 8.08 -14.61 -8.83
C LEU A 224 8.10 -15.21 -10.25
N LYS A 225 7.66 -14.42 -11.24
CA LYS A 225 7.60 -14.88 -12.62
C LYS A 225 9.00 -15.04 -13.23
N GLU A 226 9.86 -14.05 -13.05
CA GLU A 226 11.24 -14.07 -13.51
C GLU A 226 11.95 -15.29 -12.92
N ARG A 227 11.92 -15.44 -11.59
CA ARG A 227 12.54 -16.57 -10.88
C ARG A 227 12.06 -17.91 -11.41
N THR A 228 10.75 -18.07 -11.63
CA THR A 228 10.16 -19.29 -12.19
C THR A 228 10.69 -19.59 -13.60
N LEU A 229 10.89 -18.57 -14.42
CA LEU A 229 11.40 -18.74 -15.79
C LEU A 229 12.90 -19.07 -15.78
N ILE A 230 13.69 -18.42 -14.92
CA ILE A 230 15.13 -18.73 -14.77
C ILE A 230 15.31 -20.16 -14.26
N ASP A 231 14.53 -20.59 -13.26
CA ASP A 231 14.55 -21.97 -12.74
C ASP A 231 14.18 -23.00 -13.82
N ALA A 232 13.30 -22.63 -14.77
CA ALA A 232 12.97 -23.43 -15.94
C ALA A 232 14.04 -23.40 -17.06
N GLY A 233 15.17 -22.72 -16.85
CA GLY A 233 16.30 -22.67 -17.77
C GLY A 233 16.26 -21.54 -18.80
N LYS A 234 15.36 -20.56 -18.65
CA LYS A 234 15.33 -19.37 -19.51
C LYS A 234 16.48 -18.43 -19.15
N SER A 235 17.00 -17.70 -20.15
CA SER A 235 18.02 -16.67 -19.90
C SER A 235 17.44 -15.56 -19.01
N TYR A 236 18.29 -14.88 -18.25
CA TYR A 236 17.88 -13.76 -17.41
C TYR A 236 17.14 -12.67 -18.22
N ASP A 237 17.74 -12.18 -19.30
CA ASP A 237 17.17 -11.11 -20.13
C ASP A 237 15.78 -11.48 -20.68
N ASP A 238 15.62 -12.70 -21.19
CA ASP A 238 14.33 -13.12 -21.72
C ASP A 238 13.32 -13.38 -20.60
N ALA A 239 13.76 -13.87 -19.43
CA ALA A 239 12.89 -14.12 -18.28
C ALA A 239 12.34 -12.80 -17.70
N TYR A 240 13.20 -11.79 -17.58
CA TYR A 240 12.83 -10.45 -17.13
C TYR A 240 11.83 -9.79 -18.08
N SER A 241 12.11 -9.84 -19.39
CA SER A 241 11.22 -9.30 -20.42
C SER A 241 9.80 -9.92 -20.35
N ASP A 242 9.70 -11.25 -20.25
CA ASP A 242 8.43 -11.94 -20.09
C ASP A 242 7.70 -11.59 -18.77
N ALA A 243 8.45 -11.38 -17.69
CA ALA A 243 7.90 -11.01 -16.39
C ALA A 243 7.25 -9.61 -16.44
N ILE A 244 7.90 -8.66 -17.12
CA ILE A 244 7.34 -7.32 -17.35
C ILE A 244 6.00 -7.39 -18.09
N ASP A 245 5.88 -8.23 -19.13
CA ASP A 245 4.65 -8.39 -19.90
C ASP A 245 3.45 -8.79 -19.03
N ILE A 246 3.68 -9.63 -18.02
CA ILE A 246 2.64 -10.03 -17.05
C ILE A 246 2.24 -8.85 -16.16
N THR A 247 3.21 -8.09 -15.69
CA THR A 247 2.96 -6.87 -14.90
C THR A 247 2.19 -5.81 -15.70
N LEU A 248 2.51 -5.61 -16.98
CA LEU A 248 1.77 -4.70 -17.87
C LEU A 248 0.31 -5.15 -18.05
N LYS A 249 0.05 -6.44 -18.20
CA LYS A 249 -1.32 -6.99 -18.26
C LYS A 249 -2.06 -6.74 -16.95
N GLN A 250 -1.41 -6.95 -15.81
CA GLN A 250 -2.02 -6.69 -14.50
C GLN A 250 -2.35 -5.21 -14.31
N ARG A 251 -1.49 -4.29 -14.75
CA ARG A 251 -1.79 -2.85 -14.74
C ARG A 251 -3.02 -2.51 -15.57
N GLN A 252 -3.17 -3.09 -16.76
CA GLN A 252 -4.35 -2.88 -17.59
C GLN A 252 -5.64 -3.42 -16.94
N ILE A 253 -5.56 -4.55 -16.23
CA ILE A 253 -6.68 -5.09 -15.45
C ILE A 253 -7.03 -4.11 -14.33
N MET A 254 -6.03 -3.65 -13.58
CA MET A 254 -6.24 -2.73 -12.47
C MET A 254 -6.81 -1.39 -12.92
N GLU A 255 -6.33 -0.83 -14.03
CA GLU A 255 -6.90 0.39 -14.63
C GLU A 255 -8.37 0.24 -15.01
N LYS A 256 -8.75 -0.91 -15.59
CA LYS A 256 -10.16 -1.18 -15.93
C LYS A 256 -11.00 -1.26 -14.66
N LEU A 257 -10.49 -1.94 -13.63
CA LEU A 257 -11.14 -2.07 -12.33
C LEU A 257 -11.37 -0.70 -11.69
N THR A 258 -10.33 0.13 -11.57
CA THR A 258 -10.42 1.45 -10.94
C THR A 258 -11.30 2.42 -11.72
N LYS A 259 -11.28 2.39 -13.06
CA LYS A 259 -12.18 3.19 -13.91
C LYS A 259 -13.64 2.77 -13.78
N SER A 260 -13.90 1.49 -13.50
CA SER A 260 -15.26 0.96 -13.29
C SER A 260 -15.79 1.21 -11.88
N HIS A 261 -14.90 1.51 -10.93
CA HIS A 261 -15.28 1.79 -9.55
C HIS A 261 -16.01 3.13 -9.43
N PHE A 262 -16.87 3.27 -8.42
CA PHE A 262 -17.75 4.42 -8.32
C PHE A 262 -16.97 5.71 -8.00
N LYS A 263 -17.48 6.84 -8.50
CA LYS A 263 -16.93 8.17 -8.20
C LYS A 263 -17.32 8.61 -6.79
N ILE A 264 -16.40 9.27 -6.09
CA ILE A 264 -16.57 9.67 -4.69
C ILE A 264 -17.36 10.97 -4.60
N ALA A 265 -18.38 11.01 -3.74
CA ALA A 265 -19.10 12.25 -3.45
C ALA A 265 -18.17 13.20 -2.69
N ILE A 266 -18.07 14.45 -3.14
CA ILE A 266 -17.32 15.48 -2.42
C ILE A 266 -18.20 15.97 -1.27
N PRO A 267 -17.79 15.80 -0.01
CA PRO A 267 -18.58 16.25 1.14
C PRO A 267 -18.57 17.78 1.23
N ASP A 268 -19.65 18.33 1.78
CA ASP A 268 -19.69 19.74 2.18
C ASP A 268 -18.62 20.01 3.25
N SER A 269 -18.10 21.25 3.30
CA SER A 269 -16.96 21.60 4.16
C SER A 269 -17.16 21.33 5.65
N ILE A 270 -18.42 21.30 6.11
CA ILE A 270 -18.81 21.10 7.51
C ILE A 270 -18.73 19.62 7.93
N THR A 271 -18.74 18.67 6.99
CA THR A 271 -18.85 17.22 7.25
C THR A 271 -17.59 16.44 6.88
N ARG A 272 -16.44 17.12 6.75
CA ARG A 272 -15.19 16.47 6.33
C ARG A 272 -14.53 15.62 7.43
N TYR A 273 -14.91 15.85 8.68
CA TYR A 273 -14.51 15.04 9.83
C TYR A 273 -15.75 14.38 10.43
N ALA A 274 -15.66 13.07 10.67
CA ALA A 274 -16.50 12.38 11.64
C ALA A 274 -15.58 11.61 12.60
N GLY A 275 -16.19 11.14 13.69
CA GLY A 275 -15.48 10.89 14.92
C GLY A 275 -15.67 12.12 15.78
N THR A 276 -16.28 11.91 16.94
CA THR A 276 -16.45 12.89 18.02
C THR A 276 -15.29 13.89 18.03
N ILE A 277 -15.46 15.05 17.39
CA ILE A 277 -14.47 16.12 17.39
C ILE A 277 -14.29 16.45 18.86
N ASP A 278 -13.08 16.28 19.41
CA ASP A 278 -12.85 16.84 20.72
C ASP A 278 -12.96 18.35 20.54
N PRO A 279 -13.75 19.08 21.36
CA PRO A 279 -13.98 20.51 21.18
C PRO A 279 -12.68 21.34 21.10
N ASP A 280 -11.58 20.75 21.57
CA ASP A 280 -10.24 21.30 21.67
C ASP A 280 -9.35 21.04 20.43
N GLU A 281 -9.82 20.29 19.42
CA GLU A 281 -9.06 19.95 18.20
C GLU A 281 -9.21 21.02 17.08
N LYS A 282 -9.35 22.31 17.44
CA LYS A 282 -9.48 23.43 16.48
C LYS A 282 -8.15 24.06 16.07
#